data_AF-A0A7J2K7D8-F1
#
_entry.id   AF-A0A7J2K7D8-F1
#
_cell.length_a   1.000
_cell.length_b   1.000
_cell.length_c   1.000
_cell.angle_alpha   90.00
_cell.angle_beta   90.00
_cell.angle_gamma   90.00
#
_symmetry.space_group_name_H-M   'P 1'
#
loop_
_entity.id
_entity.type
_entity.pdbx_description
1 polymer ?
#
loop_
_entity_poly.entity_id
_entity_poly.type
_entity_poly.pdbx_seq_one_letter_code
_entity_poly.pdbx_strand_id
1 'polypeptide(L)'
;MESGDAGSVDIRSREGLGRQLRESKFEARIVFHLPRDYAEILYSSITPEIEDIPSRRTSVSMALVDEGLNLRISASDPVALRAALNSFLRFIDSILETFHGLDSLRKRAEH
;
A
#
# COMPACT_ATOMS: atom_id res chain seq x y z
N MET A 1 -34.69 -23.78 -33.68
CA MET A 1 -33.51 -24.56 -33.27
C MET A 1 -32.48 -24.29 -34.36
N GLU A 2 -31.42 -23.53 -34.21
CA GLU A 2 -30.58 -23.19 -33.06
C GLU A 2 -29.89 -21.86 -33.43
N SER A 3 -30.06 -20.82 -32.62
CA SER A 3 -29.46 -19.50 -32.82
C SER A 3 -28.05 -19.51 -32.23
N GLY A 4 -27.04 -19.63 -33.10
CA GLY A 4 -25.63 -19.50 -32.75
C GLY A 4 -25.21 -18.03 -32.68
N ASP A 5 -25.08 -17.53 -31.47
CA ASP A 5 -24.47 -16.24 -31.11
C ASP A 5 -22.96 -16.27 -31.42
N ALA A 6 -22.51 -15.36 -32.28
CA ALA A 6 -21.12 -15.25 -32.69
C ALA A 6 -20.49 -13.99 -32.08
N GLY A 7 -19.81 -14.19 -30.96
CA GLY A 7 -18.55 -13.51 -30.63
C GLY A 7 -18.64 -12.04 -30.24
N SER A 8 -19.04 -11.76 -29.00
CA SER A 8 -18.54 -10.59 -28.28
C SER A 8 -17.03 -10.76 -28.02
N VAL A 9 -16.22 -9.90 -28.63
CA VAL A 9 -14.77 -9.84 -28.39
C VAL A 9 -14.56 -9.12 -27.06
N ASP A 10 -14.30 -9.89 -26.01
CA ASP A 10 -13.99 -9.39 -24.68
C ASP A 10 -12.54 -8.86 -24.62
N ILE A 11 -12.38 -7.57 -24.92
CA ILE A 11 -11.16 -6.80 -24.66
C ILE A 11 -11.27 -6.23 -23.25
N ARG A 12 -10.91 -7.03 -22.23
CA ARG A 12 -10.43 -6.59 -20.89
C ARG A 12 -10.31 -7.80 -19.95
N SER A 13 -9.21 -8.53 -20.00
CA SER A 13 -8.69 -9.27 -18.84
C SER A 13 -7.36 -9.92 -19.17
N ARG A 14 -6.27 -9.14 -19.11
CA ARG A 14 -4.91 -9.68 -19.22
C ARG A 14 -3.88 -9.04 -18.29
N GLU A 15 -4.31 -8.58 -17.11
CA GLU A 15 -3.37 -8.12 -16.06
C GLU A 15 -3.66 -8.72 -14.67
N GLY A 16 -4.37 -9.85 -14.61
CA GLY A 16 -4.78 -10.48 -13.36
C GLY A 16 -4.30 -11.93 -13.21
N LEU A 17 -3.04 -12.25 -13.51
CA LEU A 17 -2.48 -13.56 -13.17
C LEU A 17 -1.51 -13.40 -12.01
N GLY A 18 -2.11 -13.56 -10.83
CA GLY A 18 -1.49 -13.39 -9.54
C GLY A 18 -0.16 -14.11 -9.43
N ARG A 19 0.80 -13.39 -8.86
CA ARG A 19 1.83 -13.98 -8.00
C ARG A 19 1.08 -14.92 -7.04
N GLN A 20 1.08 -16.23 -7.30
CA GLN A 20 0.63 -17.21 -6.33
C GLN A 20 1.55 -17.08 -5.11
N LEU A 21 1.11 -16.26 -4.16
CA LEU A 21 1.66 -16.25 -2.81
C LEU A 21 1.45 -17.67 -2.29
N ARG A 22 2.54 -18.36 -1.94
CA ARG A 22 2.43 -19.43 -0.94
C ARG A 22 1.60 -18.85 0.22
N GLU A 23 0.58 -19.58 0.68
CA GLU A 23 -0.31 -19.15 1.77
C GLU A 23 0.53 -18.48 2.86
N SER A 24 0.41 -17.15 2.94
CA SER A 24 1.17 -16.37 3.90
C SER A 24 0.54 -16.61 5.25
N LYS A 25 1.29 -17.23 6.17
CA LYS A 25 0.78 -17.66 7.48
C LYS A 25 0.68 -16.53 8.48
N PHE A 26 1.31 -15.39 8.20
CA PHE A 26 1.41 -14.26 9.12
C PHE A 26 0.97 -12.98 8.44
N GLU A 27 0.15 -12.20 9.13
CA GLU A 27 -0.41 -10.95 8.64
C GLU A 27 -0.37 -9.88 9.73
N ALA A 28 -0.09 -8.64 9.33
CA ALA A 28 -0.26 -7.46 10.14
C ALA A 28 -1.12 -6.44 9.38
N ARG A 29 -2.06 -5.82 10.10
CA ARG A 29 -2.90 -4.73 9.61
C ARG A 29 -2.75 -3.53 10.53
N ILE A 30 -2.42 -2.39 9.95
CA ILE A 30 -2.23 -1.13 10.68
C ILE A 30 -3.13 -0.08 10.04
N VAL A 31 -3.90 0.63 10.87
CA VAL A 31 -4.74 1.74 10.43
C VAL A 31 -4.17 3.01 11.04
N PHE A 32 -3.72 3.91 10.18
CA PHE A 32 -3.29 5.25 10.55
C PHE A 32 -4.48 6.18 10.44
N HIS A 33 -4.78 6.89 11.53
CA HIS A 33 -5.84 7.88 11.58
C HIS A 33 -5.22 9.26 11.40
N LEU A 34 -5.46 9.88 10.25
CA LEU A 34 -4.83 11.13 9.85
C LEU A 34 -5.72 11.90 8.87
N PRO A 35 -5.56 13.24 8.76
CA PRO A 35 -6.32 14.03 7.81
C PRO A 35 -6.15 13.51 6.39
N ARG A 36 -7.21 13.64 5.58
CA ARG A 36 -7.28 13.09 4.23
C ARG A 36 -6.09 13.48 3.36
N ASP A 37 -5.71 14.75 3.38
CA ASP A 37 -4.59 15.27 2.59
C ASP A 37 -3.26 14.57 2.96
N TYR A 38 -3.04 14.30 4.25
CA TYR A 38 -1.83 13.61 4.72
C TYR A 38 -1.85 12.13 4.33
N ALA A 39 -3.02 11.49 4.38
CA ALA A 39 -3.19 10.11 3.93
C ALA A 39 -2.87 9.94 2.44
N GLU A 40 -3.32 10.88 1.59
CA GLU A 40 -3.06 10.85 0.15
C GLU A 40 -1.58 11.05 -0.18
N ILE A 41 -0.90 11.97 0.51
CA ILE A 41 0.54 12.17 0.29
C ILE A 41 1.32 10.94 0.78
N LEU A 42 0.99 10.37 1.94
CA LEU A 42 1.63 9.12 2.41
C LEU A 42 1.41 7.97 1.43
N TYR A 43 0.17 7.77 0.98
CA TYR A 43 -0.17 6.73 0.00
C TYR A 43 0.67 6.87 -1.27
N SER A 44 0.64 8.04 -1.89
CA SER A 44 1.38 8.30 -3.14
C SER A 44 2.89 8.19 -2.97
N SER A 45 3.42 8.59 -1.81
CA SER A 45 4.87 8.55 -1.53
C SER A 45 5.40 7.13 -1.28
N ILE A 46 4.57 6.23 -0.75
CA ILE A 46 4.97 4.86 -0.40
C ILE A 46 4.64 3.85 -1.51
N THR A 47 3.65 4.15 -2.36
CA THR A 47 3.24 3.27 -3.47
C THR A 47 4.42 2.74 -4.30
N PRO A 48 5.41 3.56 -4.71
CA PRO A 48 6.56 3.05 -5.47
C PRO A 48 7.36 1.96 -4.73
N GLU A 49 7.51 2.08 -3.41
CA GLU A 49 8.21 1.11 -2.57
C GLU A 49 7.43 -0.21 -2.40
N ILE A 50 6.10 -0.16 -2.53
CA ILE A 50 5.23 -1.34 -2.52
C ILE A 50 5.33 -2.09 -3.86
N GLU A 51 5.38 -1.36 -4.96
CA GLU A 51 5.48 -1.91 -6.31
C GLU A 51 6.84 -2.58 -6.56
N ASP A 52 7.92 -2.03 -5.99
CA ASP A 52 9.28 -2.54 -6.18
C ASP A 52 9.75 -3.56 -5.12
N ILE A 53 8.83 -4.28 -4.44
CA ILE A 53 9.23 -5.27 -3.43
C ILE A 53 9.99 -6.44 -4.09
N PRO A 54 11.30 -6.61 -3.81
CA PRO A 54 12.14 -7.60 -4.48
C PRO A 54 11.90 -9.02 -3.95
N SER A 55 11.28 -9.14 -2.77
CA SER A 55 11.08 -10.40 -2.05
C SER A 55 9.76 -11.07 -2.43
N ARG A 56 9.81 -12.39 -2.70
CA ARG A 56 8.61 -13.23 -2.86
C ARG A 56 8.03 -13.72 -1.53
N ARG A 57 8.68 -13.43 -0.40
CA ARG A 57 8.29 -13.86 0.96
C ARG A 57 7.33 -12.91 1.65
N THR A 58 7.10 -11.75 1.05
CA THR A 58 6.37 -10.62 1.64
C THR A 58 5.46 -10.02 0.59
N SER A 59 4.23 -9.72 0.96
CA SER A 59 3.29 -8.93 0.19
C SER A 59 2.85 -7.76 1.05
N VAL A 60 2.83 -6.57 0.46
CA VAL A 60 2.37 -5.36 1.11
C VAL A 60 1.31 -4.75 0.22
N SER A 61 0.26 -4.23 0.85
CA SER A 61 -0.77 -3.46 0.19
C SER A 61 -1.14 -2.29 1.08
N MET A 62 -1.51 -1.20 0.44
CA MET A 62 -1.93 0.02 1.11
C MET A 62 -3.22 0.52 0.47
N ALA A 63 -4.12 1.07 1.26
CA ALA A 63 -5.38 1.61 0.78
C ALA A 63 -5.79 2.85 1.58
N LEU A 64 -6.30 3.86 0.89
CA LEU A 64 -7.02 4.96 1.52
C LEU A 64 -8.36 4.44 2.04
N VAL A 65 -8.69 4.80 3.28
CA VAL A 65 -9.97 4.49 3.93
C VAL A 65 -10.57 5.77 4.51
N ASP A 66 -11.85 5.76 4.86
CA ASP A 66 -12.53 6.98 5.35
C ASP A 66 -11.82 7.60 6.56
N GLU A 67 -11.25 6.76 7.42
CA GLU A 67 -10.57 7.18 8.65
C GLU A 67 -9.08 7.50 8.45
N GLY A 68 -8.54 7.35 7.22
CA GLY A 68 -7.13 7.62 6.92
C GLY A 68 -6.50 6.60 5.96
N LEU A 69 -5.52 5.83 6.46
CA LEU A 69 -4.70 4.94 5.64
C LEU A 69 -4.57 3.54 6.26
N ASN A 70 -4.82 2.51 5.45
CA ASN A 70 -4.69 1.11 5.84
C ASN A 70 -3.43 0.51 5.21
N LEU A 71 -2.53 -0.02 6.04
CA LEU A 71 -1.37 -0.80 5.62
C LEU A 71 -1.59 -2.27 5.99
N ARG A 72 -1.49 -3.16 5.01
CA ARG A 72 -1.59 -4.60 5.21
C ARG A 72 -0.32 -5.27 4.71
N ILE A 73 0.31 -6.06 5.58
CA ILE A 73 1.53 -6.80 5.29
C ILE A 73 1.28 -8.28 5.56
N SER A 74 1.57 -9.13 4.58
CA SER A 74 1.53 -10.59 4.72
C SER A 74 2.92 -11.17 4.45
N ALA A 75 3.31 -12.19 5.20
CA ALA A 75 4.61 -12.82 5.05
C ALA A 75 4.57 -14.34 5.30
N SER A 76 5.60 -15.03 4.77
CA SER A 76 5.78 -16.48 4.94
C SER A 76 6.19 -16.89 6.37
N ASP A 77 6.84 -16.00 7.09
CA ASP A 77 7.41 -16.25 8.41
C ASP A 77 7.49 -14.96 9.26
N PRO A 78 7.60 -15.06 10.59
CA PRO A 78 7.63 -13.88 11.46
C PRO A 78 8.84 -12.97 11.26
N VAL A 79 9.98 -13.53 10.80
CA VAL A 79 11.19 -12.75 10.56
C VAL A 79 11.00 -11.83 9.36
N ALA A 80 10.43 -12.37 8.27
CA ALA A 80 10.04 -11.61 7.10
C ALA A 80 8.97 -10.56 7.41
N LEU A 81 7.97 -10.90 8.23
CA LEU A 81 6.95 -9.93 8.67
C LEU A 81 7.57 -8.77 9.45
N ARG A 82 8.42 -9.07 10.43
CA ARG A 82 9.11 -8.05 11.24
C ARG A 82 10.01 -7.16 10.38
N ALA A 83 10.73 -7.74 9.42
CA ALA A 83 11.57 -6.99 8.50
C ALA A 83 10.72 -6.02 7.66
N ALA A 84 9.62 -6.49 7.08
CA ALA A 84 8.72 -5.65 6.29
C ALA A 84 8.07 -4.54 7.14
N LEU A 85 7.55 -4.88 8.32
CA LEU A 85 6.99 -3.89 9.26
C LEU A 85 7.99 -2.79 9.58
N ASN A 86 9.22 -3.16 9.96
CA ASN A 86 10.24 -2.17 10.32
C ASN A 86 10.61 -1.26 9.14
N SER A 87 10.69 -1.81 7.92
CA SER A 87 10.98 -0.99 6.72
C SER A 87 9.85 0.01 6.44
N PHE A 88 8.60 -0.45 6.36
CA PHE A 88 7.48 0.40 6.00
C PHE A 88 7.13 1.41 7.09
N LEU A 89 7.21 1.03 8.37
CA LEU A 89 7.04 1.98 9.47
C LEU A 89 8.10 3.08 9.44
N ARG A 90 9.35 2.75 9.09
CA ARG A 90 10.41 3.75 8.98
C ARG A 90 10.18 4.72 7.82
N PHE A 91 9.69 4.25 6.68
CA PHE A 91 9.32 5.13 5.56
C PHE A 91 8.19 6.08 5.96
N ILE A 92 7.14 5.55 6.60
CA ILE A 92 6.00 6.35 7.08
C ILE A 92 6.48 7.42 8.07
N ASP A 93 7.30 7.01 9.05
CA ASP A 93 7.85 7.91 10.07
C ASP A 93 8.65 9.06 9.43
N SER A 94 9.55 8.76 8.48
CA SER A 94 10.34 9.77 7.78
C SER A 94 9.48 10.76 6.98
N ILE A 95 8.39 10.29 6.36
CA ILE A 95 7.46 11.16 5.63
C ILE A 95 6.68 12.06 6.60
N LEU A 96 6.19 11.50 7.73
CA LEU A 96 5.48 12.27 8.75
C LEU A 96 6.36 13.33 9.42
N GLU A 97 7.61 13.00 9.74
CA GLU A 97 8.59 13.98 10.24
C GLU A 97 8.81 15.12 9.25
N THR A 98 8.89 14.81 7.95
CA THR A 98 9.01 15.81 6.89
C THR A 98 7.80 16.74 6.87
N PHE A 99 6.57 16.22 7.01
CA PHE A 99 5.37 17.05 7.10
C PHE A 99 5.37 17.95 8.31
N HIS A 100 5.72 17.45 9.49
CA HIS A 100 5.82 18.26 10.70
C HIS A 100 6.82 19.42 10.53
N GLY A 101 7.94 19.16 9.85
CA GLY A 101 8.91 20.20 9.49
C GLY A 101 8.31 21.27 8.55
N LEU A 102 7.64 20.85 7.48
CA LEU A 102 7.02 21.75 6.51
C LEU A 102 5.88 22.60 7.11
N ASP A 103 5.04 21.99 7.96
CA ASP A 103 3.99 22.69 8.68
C ASP A 103 4.54 23.76 9.61
N SER A 104 5.65 23.46 10.28
CA SER A 104 6.33 24.40 11.17
C SER A 104 6.89 25.59 10.38
N LEU A 105 7.39 25.37 9.16
CA LEU A 105 7.85 26.44 8.28
C LEU A 105 6.69 27.31 7.78
N ARG A 106 5.58 26.69 7.35
CA ARG A 106 4.38 27.40 6.90
C ARG A 106 3.86 28.34 7.98
N LYS A 107 3.70 27.83 9.21
CA LYS A 107 3.23 28.65 10.36
C LYS A 107 4.13 29.84 10.65
N ARG A 108 5.45 29.74 10.41
CA ARG A 108 6.40 30.85 10.61
C ARG A 108 6.35 31.90 9.50
N ALA A 109 5.89 31.57 8.31
CA ALA A 109 5.77 32.51 7.19
C ALA A 109 4.47 33.32 7.22
N GLU A 110 3.48 32.86 7.99
CA GLU A 110 2.18 33.52 8.21
C GLU A 110 2.20 34.53 9.38
N HIS A 111 3.34 34.65 10.08
CA HIS A 111 3.60 35.61 11.15
C HIS A 111 4.70 36.60 10.75
#